data_AF-A0A329WEV6-F1
#
_entry.id   AF-A0A329WEV6-F1
#
_cell.length_a   1.000
_cell.length_b   1.000
_cell.length_c   1.000
_cell.angle_alpha   90.00
_cell.angle_beta   90.00
_cell.angle_gamma   90.00
#
_symmetry.space_group_name_H-M   'P 1'
#
loop_
_entity.id
_entity.type
_entity.pdbx_description
1 polymer ?
#
loop_
_entity_poly.entity_id
_entity_poly.type
_entity_poly.pdbx_seq_one_letter_code
_entity_poly.pdbx_strand_id
1 'polypeptide(L)'
;MVKKYSKQEKQKKRPSQSNNTVEHDEEDIPDNKEIMNEIGASAVNSKKMTVQDFLTLNKDNIGAHGYRQNESDRLFSNEDKILRYYDKAKKDGKRPYLTSEHTILNSILVNNAPRGANNISKVLESFGHAYQEFDKNHRAHIGSNKTEPDSKDKEKAREYNAYSSEQASLLSKGKVALAIQLNQIYYRGLDSYRDTRKNNEIYNKMADDSFFYSISKKDDYAHLSGKDEVTIVTLSPLDKLELAISRLMVILDRVPTNRELRDVVNKYNLTVPAGYLPFINHPEFDDRNIFDITPQISPAKTPLSQEEIQARIAAGNKRRNKKSK
;
A
#
# COMPACT_ATOMS: atom_id res chain seq x y z
N MET A 1 -15.84 33.71 51.17
CA MET A 1 -17.15 33.91 50.50
C MET A 1 -16.90 33.76 49.00
N VAL A 2 -17.03 32.59 48.36
CA VAL A 2 -18.24 31.81 48.05
C VAL A 2 -19.36 32.64 47.42
N LYS A 3 -19.49 32.53 46.09
CA LYS A 3 -20.78 32.24 45.44
C LYS A 3 -20.57 31.49 44.12
N LYS A 4 -21.09 30.25 44.12
CA LYS A 4 -21.24 29.29 43.02
C LYS A 4 -22.42 29.70 42.13
N TYR A 5 -22.29 29.49 40.82
CA TYR A 5 -23.37 29.21 39.85
C TYR A 5 -22.72 28.33 38.76
N SER A 6 -22.99 27.04 38.51
CA SER A 6 -24.16 26.14 38.50
C SER A 6 -25.23 26.45 37.44
N LYS A 7 -25.20 25.67 36.35
CA LYS A 7 -26.31 25.05 35.57
C LYS A 7 -25.67 24.37 34.35
N GLN A 8 -25.33 23.07 34.38
CA GLN A 8 -26.19 21.93 34.01
C GLN A 8 -27.12 22.20 32.82
N GLU A 9 -26.60 22.00 31.61
CA GLU A 9 -27.41 21.73 30.43
C GLU A 9 -27.80 20.26 30.39
N LYS A 10 -29.12 20.04 30.39
CA LYS A 10 -29.76 18.73 30.33
C LYS A 10 -29.60 18.14 28.92
N GLN A 11 -28.88 17.03 28.81
CA GLN A 11 -28.94 16.14 27.66
C GLN A 11 -30.37 15.60 27.51
N LYS A 12 -30.99 15.85 26.36
CA LYS A 12 -32.25 15.21 25.95
C LYS A 12 -31.99 13.74 25.63
N LYS A 13 -32.58 12.84 26.42
CA LYS A 13 -32.65 11.39 26.18
C LYS A 13 -33.34 11.11 24.83
N ARG A 14 -32.70 10.32 23.96
CA ARG A 14 -33.34 9.66 22.82
C ARG A 14 -34.08 8.40 23.34
N PRO A 15 -35.26 8.06 22.80
CA PRO A 15 -36.00 6.86 23.21
C PRO A 15 -35.29 5.58 22.76
N SER A 16 -35.29 4.59 23.65
CA SER A 16 -34.86 3.21 23.44
C SER A 16 -35.69 2.52 22.36
N GLN A 17 -35.02 1.94 21.36
CA GLN A 17 -35.65 0.97 20.45
C GLN A 17 -35.46 -0.45 21.01
N SER A 18 -36.57 -1.18 20.96
CA SER A 18 -36.83 -2.50 21.51
C SER A 18 -36.03 -3.61 20.84
N ASN A 19 -35.58 -4.56 21.65
CA ASN A 19 -35.11 -5.87 21.22
C ASN A 19 -36.21 -6.61 20.47
N ASN A 20 -36.01 -6.87 19.18
CA ASN A 20 -36.65 -7.96 18.48
C ASN A 20 -35.56 -8.94 18.07
N THR A 21 -35.47 -10.02 18.84
CA THR A 21 -34.73 -11.24 18.51
C THR A 21 -35.42 -11.88 17.31
N VAL A 22 -34.69 -11.99 16.19
CA VAL A 22 -35.07 -12.86 15.08
C VAL A 22 -34.09 -14.02 15.12
N GLU A 23 -34.58 -15.21 15.44
CA GLU A 23 -33.85 -16.46 15.28
C GLU A 23 -33.64 -16.66 13.76
N HIS A 24 -32.39 -16.77 13.35
CA HIS A 24 -32.01 -17.19 12.01
C HIS A 24 -31.33 -18.55 12.13
N ASP A 25 -31.92 -19.52 11.44
CA ASP A 25 -31.41 -20.88 11.29
C ASP A 25 -29.96 -20.85 10.79
N GLU A 26 -29.07 -21.53 11.51
CA GLU A 26 -27.67 -21.73 11.14
C GLU A 26 -27.61 -22.70 9.94
N GLU A 27 -27.58 -22.16 8.72
CA GLU A 27 -27.01 -22.88 7.58
C GLU A 27 -25.48 -22.74 7.62
N ASP A 28 -24.78 -23.87 7.55
CA ASP A 28 -23.34 -24.05 7.63
C ASP A 28 -22.54 -23.04 6.78
N ILE A 29 -22.05 -21.98 7.44
CA ILE A 29 -21.03 -21.09 6.88
C ILE A 29 -19.66 -21.71 7.20
N PRO A 30 -18.79 -21.97 6.21
CA PRO A 30 -17.45 -22.51 6.46
C PRO A 30 -16.67 -21.65 7.46
N ASP A 31 -16.05 -22.30 8.45
CA ASP A 31 -15.34 -21.70 9.58
C ASP A 31 -14.28 -20.68 9.10
N ASN A 32 -14.58 -19.39 9.30
CA ASN A 32 -13.79 -18.22 8.89
C ASN A 32 -12.42 -18.10 9.59
N LYS A 33 -12.01 -19.12 10.35
CA LYS A 33 -10.72 -19.18 11.05
C LYS A 33 -9.52 -19.39 10.11
N GLU A 34 -9.72 -20.04 8.96
CA GLU A 34 -8.61 -20.25 8.00
C GLU A 34 -8.22 -18.95 7.30
N ILE A 35 -9.19 -18.08 6.99
CA ILE A 35 -8.96 -16.77 6.35
C ILE A 35 -8.35 -15.76 7.34
N MET A 36 -8.74 -15.82 8.62
CA MET A 36 -8.18 -14.95 9.65
C MET A 36 -6.72 -15.29 10.03
N ASN A 37 -6.27 -16.53 9.78
CA ASN A 37 -4.87 -16.91 9.98
C ASN A 37 -3.94 -16.35 8.89
N GLU A 38 -4.45 -16.04 7.69
CA GLU A 38 -3.64 -15.45 6.61
C GLU A 38 -3.37 -13.95 6.80
N ILE A 39 -4.23 -13.23 7.54
CA ILE A 39 -4.09 -11.78 7.78
C ILE A 39 -2.95 -11.46 8.79
N GLY A 40 -2.43 -12.49 9.48
CA GLY A 40 -1.32 -12.37 10.44
C GLY A 40 -0.01 -13.06 10.01
N ALA A 41 0.06 -13.68 8.84
CA ALA A 41 1.09 -14.68 8.50
C ALA A 41 2.45 -14.12 8.04
N SER A 42 2.76 -12.84 8.25
CA SER A 42 4.09 -12.27 7.94
C SER A 42 5.24 -12.95 8.70
N ALA A 43 4.96 -13.66 9.79
CA ALA A 43 5.97 -14.38 10.57
C ALA A 43 6.36 -15.77 10.00
N VAL A 44 5.51 -16.38 9.16
CA VAL A 44 5.65 -17.80 8.76
C VAL A 44 6.74 -17.99 7.68
N ASN A 45 7.05 -16.95 6.90
CA ASN A 45 8.02 -17.01 5.80
C ASN A 45 9.30 -16.22 6.10
N SER A 46 9.88 -16.43 7.28
CA SER A 46 11.16 -15.81 7.64
C SER A 46 12.23 -16.83 7.96
N LYS A 47 13.47 -16.52 7.55
CA LYS A 47 14.65 -17.34 7.82
C LYS A 47 15.73 -16.48 8.47
N LYS A 48 16.24 -16.97 9.60
CA LYS A 48 17.40 -16.38 10.28
C LYS A 48 18.69 -17.08 9.86
N MET A 49 19.77 -16.31 9.77
CA MET A 49 21.12 -16.83 9.53
C MET A 49 22.18 -15.90 10.12
N THR A 50 23.40 -16.40 10.22
CA THR A 50 24.52 -15.56 10.66
C THR A 50 24.86 -14.52 9.59
N VAL A 51 25.44 -13.39 10.01
CA VAL A 51 25.99 -12.40 9.07
C VAL A 51 27.03 -13.05 8.13
N GLN A 52 27.84 -13.98 8.64
CA GLN A 52 28.86 -14.65 7.84
C GLN A 52 28.23 -15.49 6.72
N ASP A 53 27.21 -16.29 7.03
CA ASP A 53 26.49 -17.08 6.02
C ASP A 53 25.79 -16.17 5.01
N PHE A 54 25.14 -15.11 5.49
CA PHE A 54 24.48 -14.12 4.63
C PHE A 54 25.43 -13.48 3.61
N LEU A 55 26.67 -13.16 4.03
CA LEU A 55 27.68 -12.57 3.16
C LEU A 55 28.14 -13.51 2.02
N THR A 56 27.91 -14.82 2.17
CA THR A 56 28.22 -15.84 1.15
C THR A 56 27.10 -16.10 0.15
N LEU A 57 25.90 -15.55 0.37
CA LEU A 57 24.78 -15.71 -0.55
C LEU A 57 25.10 -15.07 -1.92
N ASN A 58 24.69 -15.75 -2.99
CA ASN A 58 24.78 -15.20 -4.34
C ASN A 58 23.81 -14.02 -4.49
N LYS A 59 24.36 -12.84 -4.72
CA LYS A 59 23.63 -11.56 -4.78
C LYS A 59 23.00 -11.33 -6.16
N ASP A 60 23.47 -12.04 -7.19
CA ASP A 60 23.11 -11.79 -8.59
C ASP A 60 21.65 -12.17 -8.91
N ASN A 61 21.04 -13.03 -8.08
CA ASN A 61 19.66 -13.50 -8.25
C ASN A 61 18.64 -12.81 -7.32
N ILE A 62 19.06 -11.85 -6.50
CA ILE A 62 18.26 -11.39 -5.36
C ILE A 62 17.89 -9.91 -5.52
N GLY A 63 17.02 -9.64 -6.49
CA GLY A 63 16.11 -8.48 -6.55
C GLY A 63 16.72 -7.06 -6.53
N ALA A 64 16.36 -6.27 -7.56
CA ALA A 64 16.49 -4.81 -7.73
C ALA A 64 17.87 -4.13 -7.59
N HIS A 65 18.66 -4.42 -6.56
CA HIS A 65 19.87 -3.64 -6.28
C HIS A 65 21.07 -4.05 -7.16
N GLY A 66 21.13 -5.29 -7.64
CA GLY A 66 22.11 -5.69 -8.66
C GLY A 66 22.02 -4.89 -9.97
N TYR A 67 20.98 -4.06 -10.12
CA TYR A 67 20.51 -3.59 -11.40
C TYR A 67 20.00 -2.15 -11.39
N ARG A 68 20.54 -1.24 -10.57
CA ARG A 68 20.27 0.20 -10.76
C ARG A 68 20.48 0.61 -12.22
N GLN A 69 21.57 0.12 -12.82
CA GLN A 69 21.87 0.35 -14.23
C GLN A 69 20.91 -0.41 -15.15
N ASN A 70 20.57 -1.67 -14.88
CA ASN A 70 19.69 -2.42 -15.78
C ASN A 70 18.23 -1.96 -15.70
N GLU A 71 17.78 -1.49 -14.55
CA GLU A 71 16.45 -0.89 -14.40
C GLU A 71 16.40 0.47 -15.11
N SER A 72 17.45 1.28 -14.94
CA SER A 72 17.61 2.47 -15.77
C SER A 72 17.62 2.10 -17.26
N ASP A 73 18.41 1.11 -17.66
CA ASP A 73 18.51 0.67 -19.06
C ASP A 73 17.15 0.17 -19.58
N ARG A 74 16.38 -0.60 -18.79
CA ARG A 74 15.02 -1.06 -19.13
C ARG A 74 14.05 0.10 -19.34
N LEU A 75 14.11 1.10 -18.47
CA LEU A 75 13.23 2.27 -18.56
C LEU A 75 13.57 3.15 -19.78
N PHE A 76 14.84 3.20 -20.18
CA PHE A 76 15.32 4.04 -21.29
C PHE A 76 15.55 3.28 -22.61
N SER A 77 15.33 1.96 -22.69
CA SER A 77 15.66 1.15 -23.88
C SER A 77 14.68 1.29 -25.04
N ASN A 78 13.46 1.78 -24.82
CA ASN A 78 12.39 1.80 -25.82
C ASN A 78 12.04 3.19 -26.38
N GLU A 79 12.71 4.25 -25.96
CA GLU A 79 12.49 5.60 -26.50
C GLU A 79 13.77 6.18 -27.11
N ASP A 80 13.67 6.54 -28.39
CA ASP A 80 14.69 7.29 -29.11
C ASP A 80 15.21 8.47 -28.28
N LYS A 81 16.49 8.39 -27.91
CA LYS A 81 17.34 9.53 -27.48
C LYS A 81 17.07 10.16 -26.11
N ILE A 82 16.67 9.40 -25.08
CA ILE A 82 17.03 9.82 -23.72
C ILE A 82 18.46 9.33 -23.45
N LEU A 83 19.45 10.21 -23.68
CA LEU A 83 20.86 9.97 -23.31
C LEU A 83 20.90 9.36 -21.90
N ARG A 84 21.59 8.22 -21.73
CA ARG A 84 21.86 7.58 -20.42
C ARG A 84 22.28 8.65 -19.41
N TYR A 85 21.31 9.16 -18.68
CA TYR A 85 21.45 10.50 -18.12
C TYR A 85 22.31 10.47 -16.86
N TYR A 86 22.34 9.35 -16.14
CA TYR A 86 23.05 9.26 -14.87
C TYR A 86 24.56 9.55 -15.01
N ASP A 87 25.23 8.91 -15.96
CA ASP A 87 26.68 9.10 -16.16
C ASP A 87 27.00 10.40 -16.88
N LYS A 88 26.15 10.82 -17.84
CA LYS A 88 26.38 12.07 -18.57
C LYS A 88 26.07 13.30 -17.73
N ALA A 89 25.00 13.29 -16.95
CA ALA A 89 24.65 14.42 -16.10
C ALA A 89 25.62 14.61 -14.95
N LYS A 90 26.12 13.51 -14.35
CA LYS A 90 27.21 13.59 -13.39
C LYS A 90 28.49 14.19 -14.01
N LYS A 91 28.79 13.86 -15.27
CA LYS A 91 29.90 14.45 -16.03
C LYS A 91 29.65 15.91 -16.43
N ASP A 92 28.41 16.27 -16.75
CA ASP A 92 27.99 17.60 -17.21
C ASP A 92 27.55 18.53 -16.05
N GLY A 93 27.68 18.09 -14.79
CA GLY A 93 27.21 18.83 -13.61
C GLY A 93 25.68 18.97 -13.50
N LYS A 94 24.92 18.22 -14.29
CA LYS A 94 23.44 18.20 -14.28
C LYS A 94 22.91 17.13 -13.34
N ARG A 95 21.67 17.29 -12.86
CA ARG A 95 21.03 16.37 -11.90
C ARG A 95 20.17 15.33 -12.59
N PRO A 96 20.24 14.05 -12.19
CA PRO A 96 19.46 12.98 -12.81
C PRO A 96 17.97 13.23 -12.75
N TYR A 97 17.22 12.82 -13.79
CA TYR A 97 15.76 12.85 -13.75
C TYR A 97 15.19 11.77 -12.82
N LEU A 98 15.80 10.59 -12.81
CA LEU A 98 15.44 9.47 -11.95
C LEU A 98 16.60 9.12 -11.02
N THR A 99 16.28 8.80 -9.77
CA THR A 99 17.25 8.38 -8.77
C THR A 99 16.76 7.15 -8.02
N SER A 100 17.70 6.39 -7.46
CA SER A 100 17.38 5.16 -6.73
C SER A 100 16.72 5.51 -5.40
N GLU A 101 15.44 5.19 -5.26
CA GLU A 101 14.75 5.20 -3.98
C GLU A 101 15.06 3.90 -3.24
N HIS A 102 15.42 4.00 -1.97
CA HIS A 102 15.56 2.84 -1.10
C HIS A 102 14.59 3.04 0.03
N THR A 103 13.51 2.28 -0.02
CA THR A 103 12.34 2.57 0.81
C THR A 103 12.63 2.39 2.29
N ILE A 104 13.51 1.45 2.65
CA ILE A 104 13.97 1.27 4.02
C ILE A 104 15.30 1.99 4.21
N LEU A 105 15.38 2.80 5.27
CA LEU A 105 16.60 3.52 5.61
C LEU A 105 17.76 2.56 5.91
N ASN A 106 18.91 2.76 5.27
CA ASN A 106 20.11 1.97 5.56
C ASN A 106 20.55 2.08 7.03
N SER A 107 20.39 3.26 7.64
CA SER A 107 20.64 3.43 9.08
C SER A 107 19.78 2.51 9.94
N ILE A 108 18.59 2.12 9.48
CA ILE A 108 17.76 1.13 10.17
C ILE A 108 18.24 -0.29 9.85
N LEU A 109 18.60 -0.58 8.60
CA LEU A 109 19.08 -1.91 8.19
C LEU A 109 20.40 -2.33 8.86
N VAL A 110 21.28 -1.38 9.15
CA VAL A 110 22.65 -1.63 9.66
C VAL A 110 23.05 -0.72 10.83
N ASN A 111 22.13 -0.48 11.78
CA ASN A 111 22.42 0.19 13.06
C ASN A 111 23.22 1.51 12.91
N ASN A 112 22.63 2.48 12.24
CA ASN A 112 23.16 3.81 11.94
C ASN A 112 24.39 3.86 11.01
N ALA A 113 24.80 2.74 10.41
CA ALA A 113 25.89 2.76 9.44
C ALA A 113 25.47 3.52 8.16
N PRO A 114 26.38 4.35 7.59
CA PRO A 114 26.18 4.93 6.27
C PRO A 114 26.06 3.86 5.18
N ARG A 115 25.41 4.22 4.07
CA ARG A 115 25.33 3.34 2.89
C ARG A 115 26.72 2.99 2.40
N GLY A 116 26.91 1.72 2.04
CA GLY A 116 28.18 1.21 1.53
C GLY A 116 29.39 1.27 2.48
N ALA A 117 29.18 1.62 3.76
CA ALA A 117 30.28 1.82 4.72
C ALA A 117 31.09 0.53 5.00
N ASN A 118 30.41 -0.62 5.01
CA ASN A 118 31.03 -1.93 5.23
C ASN A 118 30.39 -2.99 4.32
N ASN A 119 30.97 -4.19 4.28
CA ASN A 119 30.51 -5.25 3.38
C ASN A 119 29.05 -5.64 3.68
N ILE A 120 28.68 -5.80 4.95
CA ILE A 120 27.31 -6.15 5.36
C ILE A 120 26.30 -5.07 4.96
N SER A 121 26.65 -3.78 5.02
CA SER A 121 25.81 -2.69 4.50
C SER A 121 25.56 -2.86 3.01
N LYS A 122 26.59 -3.13 2.21
CA LYS A 122 26.45 -3.32 0.76
C LYS A 122 25.54 -4.51 0.43
N VAL A 123 25.68 -5.62 1.16
CA VAL A 123 24.86 -6.81 0.94
C VAL A 123 23.43 -6.60 1.42
N LEU A 124 23.20 -6.03 2.60
CA LEU A 124 21.83 -5.78 3.06
C LEU A 124 21.10 -4.77 2.19
N GLU A 125 21.80 -3.73 1.73
CA GLU A 125 21.25 -2.80 0.75
C GLU A 125 20.80 -3.56 -0.51
N SER A 126 21.57 -4.60 -0.91
CA SER A 126 21.20 -5.40 -2.08
C SER A 126 19.93 -6.21 -1.92
N PHE A 127 19.56 -6.51 -0.68
CA PHE A 127 18.32 -7.20 -0.34
C PHE A 127 17.18 -6.23 0.01
N GLY A 128 17.43 -4.92 0.10
CA GLY A 128 16.40 -3.92 0.35
C GLY A 128 15.49 -3.69 -0.85
N HIS A 129 14.28 -3.17 -0.61
CA HIS A 129 13.40 -2.73 -1.69
C HIS A 129 13.89 -1.41 -2.29
N ALA A 130 14.18 -1.42 -3.59
CA ALA A 130 14.64 -0.26 -4.34
C ALA A 130 13.99 -0.17 -5.72
N TYR A 131 13.80 1.06 -6.20
CA TYR A 131 13.24 1.37 -7.52
C TYR A 131 13.73 2.75 -7.99
N GLN A 132 13.51 3.12 -9.26
CA GLN A 132 13.79 4.46 -9.75
C GLN A 132 12.63 5.40 -9.42
N GLU A 133 12.90 6.52 -8.76
CA GLU A 133 11.92 7.56 -8.45
C GLU A 133 12.32 8.89 -9.11
N PHE A 134 11.33 9.74 -9.41
CA PHE A 134 11.60 11.07 -9.94
C PHE A 134 12.43 11.90 -8.94
N ASP A 135 13.61 12.39 -9.34
CA ASP A 135 14.61 13.01 -8.45
C ASP A 135 14.03 14.14 -7.61
N LYS A 136 13.17 14.97 -8.20
CA LYS A 136 12.51 16.07 -7.48
C LYS A 136 11.63 15.56 -6.34
N ASN A 137 10.88 14.48 -6.57
CA ASN A 137 10.02 13.86 -5.56
C ASN A 137 10.85 13.11 -4.52
N HIS A 138 11.83 12.33 -4.97
CA HIS A 138 12.79 11.66 -4.09
C HIS A 138 13.44 12.64 -3.12
N ARG A 139 13.93 13.78 -3.59
CA ARG A 139 14.57 14.78 -2.73
C ARG A 139 13.63 15.53 -1.81
N ALA A 140 12.36 15.67 -2.19
CA ALA A 140 11.34 16.25 -1.33
C ALA A 140 10.89 15.26 -0.24
N HIS A 141 11.09 13.96 -0.47
CA HIS A 141 10.70 12.91 0.46
C HIS A 141 11.53 12.90 1.74
N ILE A 142 10.86 12.62 2.85
CA ILE A 142 11.44 12.64 4.19
C ILE A 142 12.60 11.65 4.34
N GLY A 143 12.57 10.52 3.63
CA GLY A 143 13.58 9.47 3.70
C GLY A 143 14.92 9.83 3.04
N SER A 144 14.95 10.90 2.22
CA SER A 144 16.12 11.28 1.42
C SER A 144 16.94 12.40 2.04
N ASN A 145 16.36 13.18 2.96
CA ASN A 145 17.07 14.24 3.67
C ASN A 145 17.42 13.73 5.07
N LYS A 146 18.70 13.42 5.30
CA LYS A 146 19.23 13.41 6.67
C LYS A 146 19.09 14.84 7.20
N THR A 147 18.01 15.12 7.90
CA THR A 147 17.99 16.29 8.77
C THR A 147 18.88 15.93 9.94
N GLU A 148 20.03 16.61 10.04
CA GLU A 148 20.84 16.50 11.24
C GLU A 148 19.97 16.84 12.47
N PRO A 149 20.29 16.30 13.65
CA PRO A 149 19.64 16.72 14.90
C PRO A 149 19.63 18.26 15.09
N ASP A 150 20.60 18.95 14.47
CA ASP A 150 20.78 20.40 14.47
C ASP A 150 20.17 21.12 13.25
N SER A 151 19.27 20.45 12.52
CA SER A 151 18.49 21.06 11.44
C SER A 151 17.82 22.35 11.92
N LYS A 152 18.03 23.44 11.17
CA LYS A 152 17.28 24.70 11.35
C LYS A 152 15.76 24.50 11.21
N ASP A 153 15.36 23.41 10.55
CA ASP A 153 13.98 22.98 10.35
C ASP A 153 13.66 21.84 11.33
N LYS A 154 13.17 22.22 12.53
CA LYS A 154 12.83 21.29 13.62
C LYS A 154 11.64 20.39 13.28
N GLU A 155 10.76 20.81 12.39
CA GLU A 155 9.57 20.06 12.00
C GLU A 155 9.97 18.86 11.13
N LYS A 156 10.77 19.09 10.08
CA LYS A 156 11.31 18.00 9.27
C LYS A 156 12.16 17.00 10.05
N ALA A 157 12.92 17.47 11.05
CA ALA A 157 13.66 16.58 11.93
C ALA A 157 12.73 15.66 12.75
N ARG A 158 11.60 16.18 13.24
CA ARG A 158 10.59 15.38 13.95
C ARG A 158 9.93 14.36 13.02
N GLU A 159 9.54 14.75 11.82
CA GLU A 159 8.96 13.85 10.82
C GLU A 159 9.93 12.73 10.42
N TYR A 160 11.20 13.07 10.18
CA TYR A 160 12.24 12.07 9.89
C TYR A 160 12.40 11.07 11.03
N ASN A 161 12.47 11.56 12.27
CA ASN A 161 12.61 10.69 13.44
C ASN A 161 11.38 9.79 13.63
N ALA A 162 10.17 10.31 13.39
CA ALA A 162 8.94 9.52 13.43
C ALA A 162 8.95 8.43 12.34
N TYR A 163 9.27 8.79 11.10
CA TYR A 163 9.41 7.85 9.99
C TYR A 163 10.44 6.75 10.29
N SER A 164 11.63 7.13 10.72
CA SER A 164 12.74 6.22 11.05
C SER A 164 12.38 5.27 12.20
N SER A 165 11.75 5.79 13.26
CA SER A 165 11.34 4.99 14.41
C SER A 165 10.22 4.00 14.06
N GLU A 166 9.26 4.41 13.24
CA GLU A 166 8.18 3.53 12.79
C GLU A 166 8.71 2.42 11.87
N GLN A 167 9.63 2.74 10.95
CA GLN A 167 10.30 1.71 10.14
C GLN A 167 11.03 0.70 11.00
N ALA A 168 11.80 1.15 12.00
CA ALA A 168 12.52 0.25 12.91
C ALA A 168 11.54 -0.67 13.68
N SER A 169 10.44 -0.10 14.19
CA SER A 169 9.38 -0.84 14.88
C SER A 169 8.75 -1.92 13.99
N LEU A 170 8.44 -1.59 12.72
CA LEU A 170 7.86 -2.54 11.78
C LEU A 170 8.81 -3.69 11.44
N LEU A 171 10.08 -3.38 11.15
CA LEU A 171 11.08 -4.41 10.85
C LEU A 171 11.38 -5.31 12.04
N SER A 172 11.43 -4.78 13.26
CA SER A 172 11.61 -5.59 14.47
C SER A 172 10.50 -6.63 14.68
N LYS A 173 9.32 -6.40 14.07
CA LYS A 173 8.16 -7.29 14.09
C LYS A 173 8.06 -8.17 12.83
N GLY A 174 9.07 -8.16 11.95
CA GLY A 174 9.06 -8.87 10.67
C GLY A 174 8.16 -8.26 9.60
N LYS A 175 7.54 -7.10 9.85
CA LYS A 175 6.54 -6.48 8.96
C LYS A 175 7.18 -5.66 7.83
N VAL A 176 7.94 -6.34 6.97
CA VAL A 176 8.71 -5.70 5.89
C VAL A 176 7.82 -4.99 4.87
N ALA A 177 6.72 -5.61 4.44
CA ALA A 177 5.80 -4.99 3.50
C ALA A 177 5.26 -3.66 4.02
N LEU A 178 4.82 -3.61 5.27
CA LEU A 178 4.35 -2.38 5.90
C LEU A 178 5.44 -1.31 6.00
N ALA A 179 6.70 -1.69 6.24
CA ALA A 179 7.81 -0.74 6.27
C ALA A 179 8.03 -0.07 4.89
N ILE A 180 7.79 -0.81 3.79
CA ILE A 180 7.81 -0.30 2.42
C ILE A 180 6.55 0.54 2.14
N GLN A 181 5.35 0.10 2.56
CA GLN A 181 4.10 0.88 2.40
C GLN A 181 4.20 2.24 3.11
N LEU A 182 4.87 2.29 4.27
CA LEU A 182 5.10 3.55 4.99
C LEU A 182 5.79 4.58 4.10
N ASN A 183 6.79 4.18 3.32
CA ASN A 183 7.45 5.08 2.37
C ASN A 183 6.47 5.70 1.36
N GLN A 184 5.53 4.88 0.85
CA GLN A 184 4.48 5.34 -0.07
C GLN A 184 3.48 6.29 0.62
N ILE A 185 3.10 6.03 1.87
CA ILE A 185 2.24 6.93 2.65
C ILE A 185 2.87 8.34 2.76
N TYR A 186 4.17 8.42 3.01
CA TYR A 186 4.86 9.71 3.06
C TYR A 186 4.93 10.40 1.70
N TYR A 187 5.06 9.67 0.58
CA TYR A 187 4.91 10.27 -0.76
C TYR A 187 3.53 10.86 -0.98
N ARG A 188 2.47 10.18 -0.54
CA ARG A 188 1.08 10.67 -0.67
C ARG A 188 0.87 12.00 0.06
N GLY A 189 1.53 12.18 1.19
CA GLY A 189 1.47 13.41 2.00
C GLY A 189 2.25 14.60 1.43
N LEU A 190 3.04 14.43 0.36
CA LEU A 190 3.79 15.52 -0.25
C LEU A 190 2.93 16.31 -1.23
N ASP A 191 2.58 17.55 -0.90
CA ASP A 191 1.86 18.45 -1.82
C ASP A 191 2.57 18.60 -3.17
N SER A 192 3.90 18.73 -3.13
CA SER A 192 4.72 18.84 -4.34
C SER A 192 4.59 17.64 -5.25
N TYR A 193 4.31 16.46 -4.71
CA TYR A 193 4.20 15.24 -5.49
C TYR A 193 3.05 15.34 -6.49
N ARG A 194 1.87 15.82 -6.06
CA ARG A 194 0.70 16.04 -6.93
C ARG A 194 1.01 17.02 -8.07
N ASP A 195 1.68 18.11 -7.74
CA ASP A 195 2.05 19.14 -8.72
C ASP A 195 3.06 18.64 -9.75
N THR A 196 4.00 17.80 -9.32
CA THR A 196 4.97 17.21 -10.26
C THR A 196 4.32 16.21 -11.22
N ARG A 197 3.31 15.44 -10.79
CA ARG A 197 2.65 14.46 -11.67
C ARG A 197 1.99 15.10 -12.89
N LYS A 198 1.39 16.28 -12.73
CA LYS A 198 0.77 17.04 -13.82
C LYS A 198 1.78 17.55 -14.86
N ASN A 199 2.98 17.92 -14.40
CA ASN A 199 3.97 18.64 -15.22
C ASN A 199 5.11 17.74 -15.74
N ASN A 200 5.25 16.52 -15.22
CA ASN A 200 6.36 15.60 -15.53
C ASN A 200 5.83 14.17 -15.69
N GLU A 201 4.78 14.02 -16.49
CA GLU A 201 4.01 12.78 -16.59
C GLU A 201 4.89 11.57 -16.98
N ILE A 202 5.82 11.73 -17.92
CA ILE A 202 6.72 10.66 -18.38
C ILE A 202 7.57 10.11 -17.22
N TYR A 203 8.30 10.97 -16.50
CA TYR A 203 9.18 10.52 -15.42
C TYR A 203 8.42 9.94 -14.22
N ASN A 204 7.22 10.45 -13.93
CA ASN A 204 6.36 9.85 -12.92
C ASN A 204 5.85 8.47 -13.34
N LYS A 205 5.47 8.28 -14.62
CA LYS A 205 5.11 6.97 -15.17
C LYS A 205 6.28 5.99 -15.12
N MET A 206 7.50 6.43 -15.42
CA MET A 206 8.70 5.61 -15.30
C MET A 206 8.95 5.21 -13.85
N ALA A 207 8.72 6.10 -12.90
CA ALA A 207 8.86 5.78 -11.47
C ALA A 207 7.83 4.76 -10.99
N ASP A 208 6.57 4.90 -11.42
CA ASP A 208 5.52 3.92 -11.14
C ASP A 208 5.84 2.56 -11.76
N ASP A 209 6.29 2.57 -13.01
CA ASP A 209 6.68 1.37 -13.73
C ASP A 209 7.85 0.66 -13.03
N SER A 210 8.81 1.42 -12.53
CA SER A 210 9.93 0.90 -11.76
C SER A 210 9.50 0.28 -10.42
N PHE A 211 8.57 0.93 -9.72
CA PHE A 211 8.03 0.42 -8.46
C PHE A 211 7.28 -0.90 -8.64
N PHE A 212 6.36 -0.99 -9.61
CA PHE A 212 5.62 -2.24 -9.82
C PHE A 212 6.50 -3.36 -10.38
N TYR A 213 7.47 -3.02 -11.23
CA TYR A 213 8.45 -3.98 -11.73
C TYR A 213 9.34 -4.53 -10.60
N SER A 214 9.77 -3.70 -9.65
CA SER A 214 10.62 -4.17 -8.54
C SER A 214 9.86 -5.15 -7.63
N ILE A 215 8.56 -4.93 -7.39
CA ILE A 215 7.70 -5.85 -6.61
C ILE A 215 7.52 -7.19 -7.34
N SER A 216 7.34 -7.17 -8.66
CA SER A 216 7.13 -8.42 -9.42
C SER A 216 8.39 -9.31 -9.46
N LYS A 217 9.57 -8.72 -9.31
CA LYS A 217 10.86 -9.44 -9.39
C LYS A 217 11.48 -9.83 -8.06
N LYS A 218 10.98 -9.31 -6.94
CA LYS A 218 11.62 -9.50 -5.63
C LYS A 218 10.67 -10.07 -4.60
N ASP A 219 11.02 -11.25 -4.09
CA ASP A 219 10.31 -11.94 -3.01
C ASP A 219 11.00 -11.73 -1.66
N ASP A 220 12.34 -11.83 -1.64
CA ASP A 220 13.11 -11.85 -0.41
C ASP A 220 13.71 -10.49 -0.03
N TYR A 221 13.58 -10.16 1.26
CA TYR A 221 14.07 -8.93 1.87
C TYR A 221 14.83 -9.24 3.15
N ALA A 222 15.98 -8.60 3.36
CA ALA A 222 16.84 -8.87 4.51
C ALA A 222 17.05 -7.64 5.38
N HIS A 223 17.14 -7.85 6.69
CA HIS A 223 17.50 -6.84 7.69
C HIS A 223 18.29 -7.48 8.83
N LEU A 224 19.09 -6.68 9.56
CA LEU A 224 19.69 -7.15 10.81
C LEU A 224 18.60 -7.33 11.88
N SER A 225 18.55 -8.51 12.49
CA SER A 225 17.71 -8.79 13.67
C SER A 225 18.53 -8.87 14.95
N GLY A 226 19.86 -8.82 14.84
CA GLY A 226 20.79 -8.81 15.96
C GLY A 226 22.17 -8.31 15.51
N LYS A 227 23.16 -8.37 16.42
CA LYS A 227 24.54 -7.93 16.12
C LYS A 227 25.18 -8.76 15.00
N ASP A 228 24.97 -10.07 15.04
CA ASP A 228 25.56 -11.05 14.11
C ASP A 228 24.49 -11.92 13.42
N GLU A 229 23.23 -11.47 13.43
CA GLU A 229 22.07 -12.19 12.89
C GLU A 229 21.35 -11.36 11.81
N VAL A 230 21.06 -12.00 10.68
CA VAL A 230 20.24 -11.47 9.59
C VAL A 230 18.93 -12.25 9.53
N THR A 231 17.81 -11.54 9.44
CA THR A 231 16.50 -12.12 9.10
C THR A 231 16.17 -11.81 7.64
N ILE A 232 15.92 -12.86 6.87
CA ILE A 232 15.34 -12.79 5.52
C ILE A 232 13.84 -13.05 5.64
N VAL A 233 13.03 -12.19 5.03
CA VAL A 233 11.56 -12.28 4.96
C VAL A 233 11.17 -12.41 3.50
N THR A 234 10.41 -13.45 3.17
CA THR A 234 9.81 -13.64 1.86
C THR A 234 8.40 -13.04 1.88
N LEU A 235 8.14 -12.06 1.00
CA LEU A 235 6.82 -11.45 0.88
C LEU A 235 5.81 -12.44 0.30
N SER A 236 4.63 -12.49 0.91
CA SER A 236 3.50 -13.25 0.40
C SER A 236 2.88 -12.57 -0.85
N PRO A 237 2.05 -13.30 -1.63
CA PRO A 237 1.24 -12.67 -2.68
C PRO A 237 0.37 -11.52 -2.17
N LEU A 238 -0.16 -11.62 -0.94
CA LEU A 238 -0.95 -10.56 -0.32
C LEU A 238 -0.08 -9.32 -0.05
N ASP A 239 1.11 -9.50 0.53
CA ASP A 239 2.05 -8.40 0.76
C ASP A 239 2.36 -7.64 -0.54
N LYS A 240 2.65 -8.37 -1.63
CA LYS A 240 2.93 -7.76 -2.94
C LYS A 240 1.72 -7.01 -3.50
N LEU A 241 0.52 -7.55 -3.32
CA LEU A 241 -0.71 -6.88 -3.73
C LEU A 241 -0.93 -5.59 -2.93
N GLU A 242 -0.74 -5.61 -1.61
CA GLU A 242 -0.83 -4.42 -0.76
C GLU A 242 0.21 -3.36 -1.13
N LEU A 243 1.44 -3.76 -1.46
CA LEU A 243 2.44 -2.83 -1.99
C LEU A 243 1.96 -2.16 -3.28
N ALA A 244 1.40 -2.92 -4.22
CA ALA A 244 0.84 -2.37 -5.46
C ALA A 244 -0.31 -1.40 -5.17
N ILE A 245 -1.23 -1.74 -4.26
CA ILE A 245 -2.32 -0.88 -3.80
C ILE A 245 -1.76 0.42 -3.20
N SER A 246 -0.74 0.33 -2.34
CA SER A 246 -0.16 1.51 -1.69
C SER A 246 0.39 2.52 -2.70
N ARG A 247 1.05 2.06 -3.77
CA ARG A 247 1.52 2.92 -4.86
C ARG A 247 0.37 3.46 -5.70
N LEU A 248 -0.64 2.66 -6.00
CA LEU A 248 -1.84 3.15 -6.69
C LEU A 248 -2.53 4.25 -5.90
N MET A 249 -2.62 4.14 -4.58
CA MET A 249 -3.18 5.21 -3.73
C MET A 249 -2.33 6.48 -3.76
N VAL A 250 -1.01 6.37 -3.93
CA VAL A 250 -0.11 7.52 -4.15
C VAL A 250 -0.31 8.14 -5.53
N ILE A 251 -0.55 7.33 -6.57
CA ILE A 251 -0.78 7.78 -7.95
C ILE A 251 -2.12 8.50 -8.07
N LEU A 252 -3.17 7.89 -7.54
CA LEU A 252 -4.55 8.31 -7.75
C LEU A 252 -5.04 9.28 -6.67
N ASP A 253 -4.35 9.35 -5.54
CA ASP A 253 -4.79 10.03 -4.32
C ASP A 253 -6.17 9.58 -3.78
N ARG A 254 -6.59 8.37 -4.16
CA ARG A 254 -7.79 7.73 -3.67
C ARG A 254 -7.58 6.22 -3.62
N VAL A 255 -8.55 5.52 -3.06
CA VAL A 255 -8.62 4.07 -3.19
C VAL A 255 -8.76 3.70 -4.69
N PRO A 256 -7.94 2.78 -5.22
CA PRO A 256 -8.06 2.34 -6.61
C PRO A 256 -9.36 1.56 -6.83
N THR A 257 -9.78 1.45 -8.07
CA THR A 257 -10.84 0.50 -8.47
C THR A 257 -10.28 -0.89 -8.74
N ASN A 258 -11.14 -1.90 -8.80
CA ASN A 258 -10.71 -3.26 -9.16
C ASN A 258 -10.10 -3.32 -10.56
N ARG A 259 -10.62 -2.53 -11.52
CA ARG A 259 -10.04 -2.44 -12.87
C ARG A 259 -8.60 -1.90 -12.83
N GLU A 260 -8.37 -0.81 -12.10
CA GLU A 260 -7.03 -0.22 -11.99
C GLU A 260 -6.03 -1.17 -11.32
N LEU A 261 -6.47 -1.89 -10.29
CA LEU A 261 -5.66 -2.93 -9.65
C LEU A 261 -5.40 -4.10 -10.60
N ARG A 262 -6.42 -4.57 -11.33
CA ARG A 262 -6.30 -5.64 -12.34
C ARG A 262 -5.30 -5.28 -13.42
N ASP A 263 -5.34 -4.06 -13.94
CA ASP A 263 -4.44 -3.61 -14.99
C ASP A 263 -2.97 -3.67 -14.55
N VAL A 264 -2.68 -3.30 -13.30
CA VAL A 264 -1.35 -3.45 -12.69
C VAL A 264 -0.99 -4.93 -12.51
N VAL A 265 -1.88 -5.72 -11.91
CA VAL A 265 -1.65 -7.15 -11.69
C VAL A 265 -1.31 -7.86 -13.00
N ASN A 266 -2.08 -7.61 -14.06
CA ASN A 266 -1.88 -8.23 -15.36
C ASN A 266 -0.60 -7.71 -16.04
N LYS A 267 -0.36 -6.40 -16.01
CA LYS A 267 0.82 -5.80 -16.65
C LYS A 267 2.13 -6.34 -16.07
N TYR A 268 2.19 -6.52 -14.75
CA TYR A 268 3.42 -6.97 -14.06
C TYR A 268 3.39 -8.44 -13.65
N ASN A 269 2.36 -9.19 -14.04
CA ASN A 269 2.15 -10.60 -13.70
C ASN A 269 2.29 -10.86 -12.18
N LEU A 270 1.65 -10.02 -11.37
CA LEU A 270 1.68 -10.15 -9.92
C LEU A 270 0.85 -11.36 -9.47
N THR A 271 1.38 -12.16 -8.57
CA THR A 271 0.61 -13.23 -7.93
C THR A 271 -0.40 -12.61 -6.97
N VAL A 272 -1.65 -13.03 -7.07
CA VAL A 272 -2.77 -12.55 -6.25
C VAL A 272 -3.27 -13.70 -5.37
N PRO A 273 -3.61 -13.47 -4.09
CA PRO A 273 -4.27 -14.49 -3.27
C PRO A 273 -5.55 -15.00 -3.93
N ALA A 274 -5.82 -16.30 -3.83
CA ALA A 274 -6.99 -16.93 -4.49
C ALA A 274 -8.31 -16.24 -4.14
N GLY A 275 -8.48 -15.80 -2.89
CA GLY A 275 -9.68 -15.09 -2.43
C GLY A 275 -9.93 -13.72 -3.09
N TYR A 276 -8.91 -13.11 -3.72
CA TYR A 276 -9.04 -11.81 -4.40
C TYR A 276 -9.43 -11.92 -5.88
N LEU A 277 -9.21 -13.09 -6.51
CA LEU A 277 -9.47 -13.29 -7.94
C LEU A 277 -10.94 -13.03 -8.34
N PRO A 278 -11.96 -13.44 -7.56
CA PRO A 278 -13.36 -13.19 -7.92
C PRO A 278 -13.70 -11.69 -8.01
N PHE A 279 -13.05 -10.84 -7.21
CA PHE A 279 -13.33 -9.40 -7.19
C PHE A 279 -12.56 -8.65 -8.28
N ILE A 280 -11.30 -9.01 -8.50
CA ILE A 280 -10.44 -8.33 -9.48
C ILE A 280 -10.86 -8.66 -10.92
N ASN A 281 -11.35 -9.87 -11.19
CA ASN A 281 -11.66 -10.32 -12.56
C ASN A 281 -13.13 -10.24 -12.95
N HIS A 282 -14.03 -9.84 -12.05
CA HIS A 282 -15.46 -9.83 -12.34
C HIS A 282 -15.93 -8.44 -12.79
N PRO A 283 -16.53 -8.29 -14.00
CA PRO A 283 -16.90 -7.00 -14.57
C PRO A 283 -17.80 -6.12 -13.69
N GLU A 284 -18.63 -6.73 -12.84
CA GLU A 284 -19.53 -6.00 -11.93
C GLU A 284 -18.79 -5.20 -10.84
N PHE A 285 -17.54 -5.54 -10.57
CA PHE A 285 -16.69 -4.88 -9.56
C PHE A 285 -15.68 -3.92 -10.16
N ASP A 286 -15.57 -3.85 -11.49
CA ASP A 286 -14.53 -3.09 -12.20
C ASP A 286 -14.37 -1.64 -11.72
N ASP A 287 -15.49 -0.92 -11.65
CA ASP A 287 -15.52 0.50 -11.30
C ASP A 287 -15.75 0.73 -9.80
N ARG A 288 -15.86 -0.35 -9.01
CA ARG A 288 -15.98 -0.26 -7.56
C ARG A 288 -14.61 -0.08 -6.93
N ASN A 289 -14.57 0.66 -5.83
CA ASN A 289 -13.36 0.73 -5.03
C ASN A 289 -13.02 -0.68 -4.50
N ILE A 290 -11.73 -0.99 -4.34
CA ILE A 290 -11.26 -2.33 -3.94
C ILE A 290 -11.75 -2.81 -2.56
N PHE A 291 -12.34 -1.94 -1.75
CA PHE A 291 -12.90 -2.27 -0.43
C PHE A 291 -14.44 -2.38 -0.45
N ASP A 292 -15.09 -2.09 -1.58
CA ASP A 292 -16.54 -2.15 -1.75
C ASP A 292 -16.92 -3.49 -2.39
N ILE A 293 -16.98 -4.49 -1.51
CA ILE A 293 -17.30 -5.88 -1.86
C ILE A 293 -18.80 -6.18 -1.75
N THR A 294 -19.64 -5.21 -1.42
CA THR A 294 -21.08 -5.44 -1.23
C THR A 294 -21.76 -5.45 -2.60
N PRO A 295 -22.33 -6.57 -3.09
CA PRO A 295 -23.10 -6.57 -4.32
C PRO A 295 -24.22 -5.52 -4.21
N GLN A 296 -24.50 -4.78 -5.29
CA GLN A 296 -25.70 -3.94 -5.27
C GLN A 296 -26.89 -4.89 -5.22
N ILE A 297 -27.52 -4.99 -4.05
CA ILE A 297 -28.86 -5.53 -3.92
C ILE A 297 -29.78 -4.48 -4.57
N SER A 298 -29.81 -4.46 -5.89
CA SER A 298 -30.94 -3.84 -6.58
C SER A 298 -32.16 -4.59 -6.08
N PRO A 299 -33.14 -3.95 -5.41
CA PRO A 299 -34.37 -4.65 -5.11
C PRO A 299 -34.90 -5.14 -6.44
N ALA A 300 -35.05 -6.46 -6.57
CA ALA A 300 -35.67 -7.06 -7.74
C ALA A 300 -37.04 -6.39 -7.86
N LYS A 301 -37.15 -5.38 -8.74
CA LYS A 301 -38.44 -4.95 -9.25
C LYS A 301 -38.83 -6.04 -10.22
N THR A 302 -39.23 -7.20 -9.70
CA THR A 302 -40.10 -8.10 -10.44
C THR A 302 -41.30 -7.23 -10.82
N PRO A 303 -41.53 -6.96 -12.12
CA PRO A 303 -42.73 -6.24 -12.51
C PRO A 303 -43.91 -7.02 -11.96
N LEU A 304 -44.75 -6.38 -11.14
CA LEU A 304 -45.98 -7.02 -10.66
C LEU A 304 -46.74 -7.54 -11.88
N SER A 305 -47.17 -8.79 -11.85
CA SER A 305 -47.99 -9.32 -12.94
C SER A 305 -49.27 -8.49 -13.06
N GLN A 306 -49.88 -8.43 -14.24
CA GLN A 306 -51.16 -7.73 -14.42
C GLN A 306 -52.22 -8.25 -13.44
N GLU A 307 -52.16 -9.52 -13.06
CA GLU A 307 -53.05 -10.13 -12.07
C GLU A 307 -52.81 -9.56 -10.67
N GLU A 308 -51.56 -9.36 -10.25
CA GLU A 308 -51.24 -8.75 -8.96
C GLU A 308 -51.63 -7.26 -8.92
N ILE A 309 -51.50 -6.55 -10.04
CA ILE A 309 -51.97 -5.16 -10.17
C ILE A 309 -53.49 -5.10 -10.03
N GLN A 310 -54.23 -5.98 -10.71
CA GLN A 310 -55.69 -6.05 -10.61
C GLN A 310 -56.16 -6.46 -9.20
N ALA A 311 -55.49 -7.40 -8.55
CA ALA A 311 -55.80 -7.81 -7.19
C ALA A 311 -55.63 -6.66 -6.19
N ARG A 312 -54.58 -5.83 -6.34
CA ARG A 312 -54.35 -4.65 -5.50
C ARG A 312 -55.39 -3.54 -5.73
N ILE A 313 -55.80 -3.31 -6.98
CA ILE A 313 -56.88 -2.36 -7.32
C ILE A 313 -58.22 -2.83 -6.72
N ALA A 314 -58.55 -4.11 -6.83
CA ALA A 314 -59.76 -4.69 -6.26
C ALA A 314 -59.78 -4.61 -4.72
N ALA A 315 -58.63 -4.85 -4.06
CA ALA A 315 -58.50 -4.72 -2.61
C ALA A 315 -58.64 -3.26 -2.14
N GLY A 316 -58.14 -2.29 -2.91
CA GLY A 316 -58.31 -0.85 -2.64
C GLY A 316 -59.77 -0.40 -2.72
N ASN A 317 -60.53 -0.91 -3.69
CA ASN A 317 -61.95 -0.59 -3.84
C ASN A 317 -62.82 -1.20 -2.75
N LYS A 318 -62.51 -2.41 -2.26
CA LYS A 318 -63.19 -2.99 -1.08
C LYS A 318 -62.99 -2.18 0.20
N ARG A 319 -61.83 -1.53 0.37
CA ARG A 319 -61.55 -0.67 1.54
C ARG A 319 -62.28 0.67 1.49
N ARG A 320 -62.55 1.21 0.29
CA ARG A 320 -63.35 2.45 0.14
C ARG A 320 -64.83 2.23 0.46
N ASN A 321 -65.43 1.12 0.02
CA ASN A 321 -66.84 0.82 0.31
C ASN A 321 -67.13 0.43 1.77
N LYS A 322 -66.11 0.07 2.57
CA LYS A 322 -66.27 -0.19 4.01
C LYS A 322 -66.17 1.06 4.88
N LYS A 323 -65.76 2.21 4.34
CA LYS A 323 -65.70 3.50 5.05
C LYS A 323 -66.90 4.41 4.79
N SER A 324 -67.85 4.00 3.96
CA SER A 324 -69.04 4.75 3.58
C SER A 324 -70.35 4.11 4.05
N LYS A 325 -70.32 3.35 5.14
CA LYS A 325 -71.53 2.89 5.87
C LYS A 325 -71.43 3.28 7.33
#